data_AF-A0A8S1XLI8-F1
#
_entry.id   AF-A0A8S1XLI8-F1
#
_cell.length_a   1.000
_cell.length_b   1.000
_cell.length_c   1.000
_cell.angle_alpha   90.00
_cell.angle_beta   90.00
_cell.angle_gamma   90.00
#
_symmetry.space_group_name_H-M   'P 1'
#
loop_
_entity.id
_entity.type
_entity.pdbx_description
1 polymer ?
#
loop_
_entity_poly.entity_id
_entity_poly.type
_entity_poly.pdbx_seq_one_letter_code
_entity_poly.pdbx_strand_id
1 'polypeptide(L)'
;MSGNKKMDVLISMKAEIQAQKEGQEKIQKLCFENINIGQFTNETIKLLAKYNDLICLEFNDCKLSSLDNLIGFPNLTKLRLCNNNLDKSSLQHIIQHFPKVTYLDISGNKKISQDDFKDLVELKELQHLVFNEKDTDRAFLFESIPQLSYIDHKDKAGNEVEDEENEDEEDEDDDEDDEEEDLEDDEEEDDEEDAEEAEESEEEQPVQKKKKM
;
A
#
# COMPACT_ATOMS: atom_id res chain seq x y z
N MET A 1 16.92 -10.80 19.83
CA MET A 1 15.91 -9.72 19.73
C MET A 1 15.61 -9.28 18.29
N SER A 2 16.57 -9.32 17.35
CA SER A 2 16.30 -8.96 15.94
C SER A 2 15.41 -9.96 15.18
N GLY A 3 15.42 -11.24 15.55
CA GLY A 3 14.60 -12.28 14.89
C GLY A 3 13.08 -12.08 15.03
N ASN A 4 12.60 -11.73 16.23
CA ASN A 4 11.16 -11.53 16.46
C ASN A 4 10.61 -10.38 15.62
N LYS A 5 11.30 -9.23 15.59
CA LYS A 5 10.88 -8.07 14.77
C LYS A 5 10.77 -8.40 13.27
N LYS A 6 11.65 -9.25 12.73
CA LYS A 6 11.59 -9.68 11.32
C LYS A 6 10.38 -10.58 11.05
N MET A 7 10.10 -11.51 11.96
CA MET A 7 8.93 -12.38 11.88
C MET A 7 7.63 -11.56 11.94
N ASP A 8 7.60 -10.54 12.79
CA ASP A 8 6.45 -9.65 12.94
C ASP A 8 6.15 -8.88 11.64
N VAL A 9 7.15 -8.32 10.96
CA VAL A 9 6.98 -7.63 9.66
C VAL A 9 6.41 -8.56 8.59
N LEU A 10 6.94 -9.78 8.48
CA LEU A 10 6.46 -10.74 7.48
C LEU A 10 5.00 -11.13 7.74
N ILE A 11 4.60 -11.27 9.01
CA ILE A 11 3.22 -11.55 9.40
C ILE A 11 2.32 -10.36 9.04
N SER A 12 2.71 -9.13 9.38
CA SER A 12 1.96 -7.93 9.02
C SER A 12 1.77 -7.80 7.51
N MET A 13 2.82 -7.97 6.71
CA MET A 13 2.71 -7.91 5.25
C MET A 13 1.78 -8.99 4.69
N LYS A 14 1.80 -10.22 5.25
CA LYS A 14 0.88 -11.28 4.81
C LYS A 14 -0.57 -10.95 5.13
N ALA A 15 -0.83 -10.41 6.32
CA ALA A 15 -2.17 -10.00 6.73
C ALA A 15 -2.68 -8.88 5.80
N GLU A 16 -1.85 -7.89 5.52
CA GLU A 16 -2.17 -6.75 4.65
C GLU A 16 -2.52 -7.21 3.22
N ILE A 17 -1.69 -8.07 2.63
CA ILE A 17 -1.97 -8.63 1.30
C ILE A 17 -3.26 -9.47 1.32
N GLN A 18 -3.51 -10.21 2.39
CA GLN A 18 -4.70 -11.05 2.49
C GLN A 18 -5.98 -10.19 2.61
N ALA A 19 -5.92 -9.04 3.28
CA ALA A 19 -7.03 -8.09 3.33
C ALA A 19 -7.31 -7.48 1.96
N GLN A 20 -6.26 -7.08 1.22
CA GLN A 20 -6.42 -6.46 -0.09
C GLN A 20 -6.83 -7.42 -1.21
N LYS A 21 -6.55 -8.72 -1.08
CA LYS A 21 -6.96 -9.68 -2.11
C LYS A 21 -8.44 -10.04 -2.04
N GLU A 22 -9.13 -9.74 -0.94
CA GLU A 22 -10.49 -10.20 -0.72
C GLU A 22 -11.39 -9.65 -1.84
N GLY A 23 -12.08 -10.55 -2.55
CA GLY A 23 -12.89 -10.20 -3.72
C GLY A 23 -12.14 -10.06 -5.05
N GLN A 24 -10.80 -10.17 -5.09
CA GLN A 24 -10.02 -10.00 -6.32
C GLN A 24 -9.58 -11.34 -6.93
N GLU A 25 -9.90 -11.57 -8.20
CA GLU A 25 -9.34 -12.71 -8.96
C GLU A 25 -7.83 -12.56 -9.21
N LYS A 26 -7.38 -11.31 -9.38
CA LYS A 26 -6.01 -10.95 -9.72
C LYS A 26 -5.58 -9.70 -8.98
N ILE A 27 -4.45 -9.79 -8.27
CA ILE A 27 -3.90 -8.64 -7.54
C ILE A 27 -2.97 -7.83 -8.45
N GLN A 28 -3.37 -6.59 -8.75
CA GLN A 28 -2.58 -5.65 -9.56
C GLN A 28 -2.11 -4.42 -8.77
N LYS A 29 -2.68 -4.17 -7.59
CA LYS A 29 -2.27 -3.12 -6.66
C LYS A 29 -1.99 -3.75 -5.30
N LEU A 30 -0.90 -3.34 -4.66
CA LEU A 30 -0.63 -3.64 -3.26
C LEU A 30 -0.19 -2.37 -2.54
N CYS A 31 -0.86 -2.06 -1.43
CA CYS A 31 -0.60 -0.91 -0.60
C CYS A 31 -0.17 -1.36 0.80
N PHE A 32 1.01 -0.98 1.24
CA PHE A 32 1.43 -1.23 2.61
C PHE A 32 1.51 0.09 3.35
N GLU A 33 0.72 0.24 4.41
CA GLU A 33 0.71 1.45 5.22
C GLU A 33 1.11 1.14 6.66
N ASN A 34 1.97 1.98 7.25
CA ASN A 34 2.34 1.92 8.67
C ASN A 34 2.98 0.58 9.13
N ILE A 35 3.53 -0.22 8.20
CA ILE A 35 4.28 -1.44 8.53
C ILE A 35 5.78 -1.11 8.59
N ASN A 36 6.40 -1.26 9.76
CA ASN A 36 7.82 -0.93 9.96
C ASN A 36 8.78 -1.93 9.28
N ILE A 37 8.83 -1.93 7.94
CA ILE A 37 9.66 -2.83 7.12
C ILE A 37 11.14 -2.49 7.29
N GLY A 38 11.51 -1.21 7.16
CA GLY A 38 12.89 -0.75 7.26
C GLY A 38 13.79 -1.15 6.09
N GLN A 39 13.98 -2.46 5.87
CA GLN A 39 14.70 -3.06 4.75
C GLN A 39 14.04 -4.39 4.37
N PHE A 40 14.01 -4.69 3.08
CA PHE A 40 13.49 -5.97 2.62
C PHE A 40 14.42 -7.13 3.00
N THR A 41 13.82 -8.22 3.47
CA THR A 41 14.52 -9.47 3.76
C THR A 41 14.23 -10.49 2.66
N ASN A 42 15.01 -11.57 2.61
CA ASN A 42 14.74 -12.67 1.68
C ASN A 42 13.32 -13.23 1.81
N GLU A 43 12.71 -13.18 3.00
CA GLU A 43 11.36 -13.70 3.24
C GLU A 43 10.29 -12.75 2.71
N THR A 44 10.44 -11.44 2.93
CA THR A 44 9.50 -10.44 2.42
C THR A 44 9.59 -10.33 0.89
N ILE A 45 10.78 -10.44 0.30
CA ILE A 45 10.92 -10.49 -1.17
C ILE A 45 10.30 -11.76 -1.74
N LYS A 46 10.51 -12.93 -1.13
CA LYS A 46 9.85 -14.18 -1.56
C LYS A 46 8.33 -14.11 -1.45
N LEU A 47 7.80 -13.32 -0.50
CA LEU A 47 6.37 -13.07 -0.41
C LEU A 47 5.89 -12.22 -1.57
N LEU A 48 6.55 -11.09 -1.85
CA LEU A 48 6.17 -10.17 -2.93
C LEU A 48 6.33 -10.77 -4.33
N ALA A 49 7.35 -11.61 -4.56
CA ALA A 49 7.62 -12.25 -5.85
C ALA A 49 6.51 -13.19 -6.35
N LYS A 50 5.46 -13.43 -5.54
CA LYS A 50 4.26 -14.17 -5.94
C LYS A 50 3.31 -13.32 -6.81
N TYR A 51 3.46 -12.00 -6.79
CA TYR A 51 2.56 -11.05 -7.45
C TYR A 51 3.28 -10.39 -8.63
N ASN A 52 3.46 -11.13 -9.71
CA ASN A 52 4.23 -10.66 -10.89
C ASN A 52 3.41 -9.73 -11.81
N ASP A 53 2.11 -9.66 -11.59
CA ASP A 53 1.19 -8.84 -12.37
C ASP A 53 0.93 -7.44 -11.78
N LEU A 54 1.66 -7.08 -10.73
CA LEU A 54 1.52 -5.77 -10.10
C LEU A 54 1.80 -4.64 -11.11
N ILE A 55 0.86 -3.71 -11.14
CA ILE A 55 0.89 -2.44 -11.88
C ILE A 55 1.18 -1.30 -10.89
N CYS A 56 0.63 -1.38 -9.68
CA CYS A 56 0.84 -0.41 -8.61
C CYS A 56 1.41 -1.08 -7.35
N LEU A 57 2.43 -0.47 -6.75
CA LEU A 57 3.00 -0.91 -5.48
C LEU A 57 3.29 0.30 -4.60
N GLU A 58 2.78 0.26 -3.37
CA GLU A 58 2.86 1.38 -2.44
C GLU A 58 3.41 0.92 -1.10
N PHE A 59 4.33 1.71 -0.55
CA PHE A 59 4.88 1.55 0.79
C PHE A 59 4.86 2.91 1.49
N ASN A 60 3.75 3.19 2.17
CA ASN A 60 3.50 4.47 2.82
C ASN A 60 3.82 4.35 4.32
N ASP A 61 4.63 5.27 4.85
CA ASP A 61 5.13 5.28 6.23
C ASP A 61 5.75 3.96 6.73
N CYS A 62 6.35 3.18 5.82
CA CYS A 62 6.90 1.86 6.12
C CYS A 62 8.33 1.87 6.72
N LYS A 63 8.83 3.07 7.04
CA LYS A 63 10.20 3.36 7.54
C LYS A 63 11.32 2.82 6.64
N LEU A 64 11.05 2.61 5.35
CA LEU A 64 12.03 2.10 4.40
C LEU A 64 13.28 2.99 4.39
N SER A 65 14.44 2.35 4.42
CA SER A 65 15.75 3.02 4.42
C SER A 65 16.59 2.69 3.19
N SER A 66 16.17 1.68 2.43
CA SER A 66 16.76 1.21 1.17
C SER A 66 15.71 0.37 0.43
N LEU A 67 15.85 0.29 -0.90
CA LEU A 67 15.07 -0.60 -1.77
C LEU A 67 15.85 -1.88 -2.16
N ASP A 68 17.02 -2.12 -1.56
CA ASP A 68 17.83 -3.30 -1.83
C ASP A 68 16.99 -4.58 -1.80
N ASN A 69 17.22 -5.44 -2.80
CA ASN A 69 16.50 -6.69 -3.05
C ASN A 69 15.06 -6.56 -3.56
N LEU A 70 14.44 -5.38 -3.57
CA LEU A 70 13.13 -5.18 -4.19
C LEU A 70 13.30 -5.17 -5.71
N ILE A 71 13.12 -6.32 -6.34
CA ILE A 71 13.28 -6.52 -7.79
C ILE A 71 12.17 -7.43 -8.31
N GLY A 72 11.92 -7.41 -9.62
CA GLY A 72 11.06 -8.39 -10.26
C GLY A 72 9.57 -8.04 -10.32
N PHE A 73 9.24 -6.87 -10.86
CA PHE A 73 7.87 -6.46 -11.18
C PHE A 73 7.81 -5.90 -12.61
N PRO A 74 7.70 -6.76 -13.63
CA PRO A 74 7.89 -6.38 -15.04
C PRO A 74 6.78 -5.49 -15.62
N ASN A 75 5.65 -5.38 -14.91
CA ASN A 75 4.47 -4.61 -15.29
C ASN A 75 4.25 -3.39 -14.39
N LEU A 76 5.16 -3.12 -13.44
CA LEU A 76 5.00 -2.03 -12.48
C LEU A 76 5.15 -0.67 -13.17
N THR A 77 4.10 0.14 -13.12
CA THR A 77 4.06 1.49 -13.69
C THR A 77 3.85 2.58 -12.63
N LYS A 78 3.17 2.27 -11.52
CA LYS A 78 2.96 3.19 -10.40
C LYS A 78 3.73 2.70 -9.16
N LEU A 79 4.57 3.57 -8.59
CA LEU A 79 5.33 3.28 -7.37
C LEU A 79 5.21 4.45 -6.38
N ARG A 80 4.61 4.19 -5.21
CA ARG A 80 4.52 5.16 -4.12
C ARG A 80 5.36 4.72 -2.92
N LEU A 81 6.18 5.63 -2.41
CA LEU A 81 7.16 5.37 -1.36
C LEU A 81 7.09 6.49 -0.31
N CYS A 82 5.89 6.96 -0.03
CA CYS A 82 5.65 8.17 0.75
C CYS A 82 6.10 7.99 2.21
N ASN A 83 6.62 9.07 2.80
CA ASN A 83 7.00 9.14 4.22
C ASN A 83 8.00 8.06 4.67
N ASN A 84 9.02 7.79 3.85
CA ASN A 84 10.11 6.89 4.20
C ASN A 84 11.43 7.63 4.50
N ASN A 85 12.52 6.89 4.65
CA ASN A 85 13.88 7.39 4.93
C ASN A 85 14.84 7.10 3.77
N LEU A 86 14.33 7.05 2.54
CA LEU A 86 15.09 6.78 1.33
C LEU A 86 16.07 7.90 1.02
N ASP A 87 17.09 7.58 0.24
CA ASP A 87 18.13 8.51 -0.20
C ASP A 87 18.41 8.31 -1.70
N LYS A 88 19.42 9.03 -2.22
CA LYS A 88 19.83 8.95 -3.63
C LYS A 88 20.06 7.53 -4.12
N SER A 89 20.57 6.61 -3.29
CA SER A 89 20.82 5.22 -3.72
C SER A 89 19.53 4.48 -4.06
N SER A 90 18.42 4.84 -3.40
CA SER A 90 17.10 4.27 -3.69
C SER A 90 16.57 4.73 -5.04
N LEU A 91 16.86 5.97 -5.46
CA LEU A 91 16.54 6.45 -6.81
C LEU A 91 17.29 5.66 -7.89
N GLN A 92 18.59 5.39 -7.67
CA GLN A 92 19.40 4.56 -8.58
C GLN A 92 18.84 3.14 -8.69
N HIS A 93 18.37 2.58 -7.57
CA HIS A 93 17.72 1.28 -7.56
C HIS A 93 16.44 1.28 -8.42
N ILE A 94 15.61 2.33 -8.32
CA ILE A 94 14.38 2.47 -9.14
C ILE A 94 14.74 2.54 -10.63
N ILE A 95 15.72 3.36 -11.00
CA ILE A 95 16.20 3.48 -12.38
C ILE A 95 16.62 2.12 -12.95
N GLN A 96 17.36 1.33 -12.17
CA GLN A 96 17.90 0.04 -12.60
C GLN A 96 16.85 -1.07 -12.71
N HIS A 97 15.85 -1.07 -11.83
CA HIS A 97 14.96 -2.23 -11.65
C HIS A 97 13.50 -1.99 -12.04
N PHE A 98 13.06 -0.73 -12.15
CA PHE A 98 11.69 -0.37 -12.51
C PHE A 98 11.65 0.63 -13.68
N PRO A 99 12.23 0.29 -14.84
CA PRO A 99 12.38 1.22 -15.97
C PRO A 99 11.06 1.66 -16.63
N LYS A 100 9.95 0.97 -16.34
CA LYS A 100 8.60 1.25 -16.87
C LYS A 100 7.74 2.12 -15.95
N VAL A 101 8.30 2.61 -14.84
CA VAL A 101 7.56 3.47 -13.92
C VAL A 101 7.20 4.77 -14.63
N THR A 102 5.90 5.04 -14.71
CA THR A 102 5.30 6.26 -15.26
C THR A 102 4.91 7.23 -14.15
N TYR A 103 4.62 6.72 -12.95
CA TYR A 103 4.25 7.51 -11.77
C TYR A 103 5.13 7.14 -10.58
N LEU A 104 5.85 8.13 -10.04
CA LEU A 104 6.69 7.97 -8.87
C LEU A 104 6.34 9.01 -7.79
N ASP A 105 5.88 8.53 -6.64
CA ASP A 105 5.73 9.35 -5.44
C ASP A 105 6.80 8.97 -4.40
N ILE A 106 7.65 9.93 -4.09
CA ILE A 106 8.71 9.83 -3.08
C ILE A 106 8.57 10.94 -2.03
N SER A 107 7.38 11.54 -1.92
CA SER A 107 7.10 12.60 -0.96
C SER A 107 7.41 12.17 0.47
N GLY A 108 7.85 13.13 1.29
CA GLY A 108 8.21 12.86 2.69
C GLY A 108 9.54 12.14 2.91
N ASN A 109 10.31 11.81 1.86
CA ASN A 109 11.67 11.26 2.00
C ASN A 109 12.71 12.37 2.21
N LYS A 110 12.98 12.71 3.48
CA LYS A 110 13.78 13.89 3.89
C LYS A 110 15.25 13.91 3.46
N LYS A 111 15.81 12.80 2.96
CA LYS A 111 17.22 12.74 2.52
C LYS A 111 17.37 12.87 1.01
N ILE A 112 16.26 12.99 0.29
CA ILE A 112 16.23 13.21 -1.15
C ILE A 112 15.95 14.68 -1.39
N SER A 113 16.68 15.26 -2.33
CA SER A 113 16.53 16.66 -2.73
C SER A 113 16.49 16.79 -4.26
N GLN A 114 16.08 17.96 -4.76
CA GLN A 114 16.08 18.28 -6.19
C GLN A 114 17.40 17.92 -6.90
N ASP A 115 18.54 18.06 -6.23
CA ASP A 115 19.87 17.77 -6.81
C ASP A 115 20.10 16.28 -7.12
N ASP A 116 19.32 15.38 -6.51
CA ASP A 116 19.37 13.94 -6.70
C ASP A 116 18.57 13.45 -7.92
N PHE A 117 17.73 14.31 -8.51
CA PHE A 117 16.81 13.94 -9.60
C PHE A 117 17.43 13.91 -10.99
N LYS A 118 18.68 14.38 -11.15
CA LYS A 118 19.36 14.50 -12.46
C LYS A 118 19.34 13.20 -13.26
N ASP A 119 19.46 12.06 -12.58
CA ASP A 119 19.54 10.74 -13.21
C ASP A 119 18.14 10.15 -13.53
N LEU A 120 17.05 10.75 -13.02
CA LEU A 120 15.68 10.29 -13.33
C LEU A 120 15.33 10.44 -14.82
N VAL A 121 16.13 11.20 -15.58
CA VAL A 121 16.05 11.23 -17.05
C VAL A 121 16.23 9.84 -17.69
N GLU A 122 16.82 8.87 -16.99
CA GLU A 122 16.95 7.48 -17.44
C GLU A 122 15.62 6.71 -17.42
N LEU A 123 14.67 7.08 -16.57
CA LEU A 123 13.30 6.54 -16.58
C LEU A 123 12.52 7.16 -17.74
N LYS A 124 12.64 6.57 -18.93
CA LYS A 124 12.12 7.14 -20.18
C LYS A 124 10.60 7.27 -20.22
N GLU A 125 9.90 6.47 -19.41
CA GLU A 125 8.44 6.46 -19.35
C GLU A 125 7.90 7.31 -18.19
N LEU A 126 8.76 7.88 -17.32
CA LEU A 126 8.32 8.67 -16.16
C LEU A 126 7.60 9.95 -16.61
N GLN A 127 6.32 10.06 -16.25
CA GLN A 127 5.44 11.17 -16.58
C GLN A 127 5.06 12.00 -15.35
N HIS A 128 4.90 11.36 -14.19
CA HIS A 128 4.47 12.00 -12.93
C HIS A 128 5.53 11.80 -11.85
N LEU A 129 6.00 12.90 -11.27
CA LEU A 129 6.91 12.89 -10.12
C LEU A 129 6.29 13.70 -8.97
N VAL A 130 6.15 13.06 -7.81
CA VAL A 130 5.67 13.70 -6.58
C VAL A 130 6.74 13.56 -5.51
N PHE A 131 7.15 14.67 -4.90
CA PHE A 131 8.20 14.69 -3.89
C PHE A 131 7.98 15.80 -2.84
N ASN A 132 7.17 16.83 -3.16
CA ASN A 132 6.66 17.85 -2.23
C ASN A 132 7.77 18.53 -1.40
N GLU A 133 8.95 18.76 -2.00
CA GLU A 133 10.03 19.50 -1.34
C GLU A 133 9.76 21.00 -1.39
N LYS A 134 10.22 21.71 -0.37
CA LYS A 134 10.16 23.18 -0.38
C LYS A 134 11.25 23.73 -1.29
N ASP A 135 10.97 24.89 -1.90
CA ASP A 135 11.94 25.65 -2.70
C ASP A 135 12.43 24.96 -3.99
N THR A 136 11.63 24.06 -4.57
CA THR A 136 11.94 23.42 -5.85
C THR A 136 11.74 24.36 -7.04
N ASP A 137 12.73 24.39 -7.92
CA ASP A 137 12.62 24.94 -9.26
C ASP A 137 11.99 23.90 -10.22
N ARG A 138 10.66 23.89 -10.28
CA ARG A 138 9.90 23.01 -11.20
C ARG A 138 10.26 23.28 -12.67
N ALA A 139 10.55 24.53 -13.05
CA ALA A 139 10.89 24.86 -14.42
C ALA A 139 12.21 24.20 -14.84
N PHE A 140 13.24 24.26 -13.97
CA PHE A 140 14.50 23.55 -14.16
C PHE A 140 14.31 22.03 -14.27
N LEU A 141 13.43 21.44 -13.44
CA LEU A 141 13.14 20.00 -13.51
C LEU A 141 12.48 19.59 -14.82
N PHE A 142 11.46 20.32 -15.28
CA PHE A 142 10.84 20.08 -16.59
C PHE A 142 11.83 20.24 -17.76
N GLU A 143 12.84 21.11 -17.63
CA GLU A 143 13.90 21.24 -18.64
C GLU A 143 14.91 20.08 -18.58
N SER A 144 15.28 19.66 -17.37
CA SER A 144 16.29 18.62 -17.13
C SER A 144 15.76 17.20 -17.37
N ILE A 145 14.47 16.98 -17.13
CA ILE A 145 13.78 15.69 -17.25
C ILE A 145 12.58 15.91 -18.19
N PRO A 146 12.83 16.05 -19.50
CA PRO A 146 11.84 16.56 -20.46
C PRO A 146 10.66 15.61 -20.71
N GLN A 147 10.74 14.35 -20.25
CA GLN A 147 9.61 13.42 -20.30
C GLN A 147 8.55 13.66 -19.21
N LEU A 148 8.84 14.44 -18.16
CA LEU A 148 7.85 14.72 -17.12
C LEU A 148 6.73 15.59 -17.67
N SER A 149 5.50 15.15 -17.47
CA SER A 149 4.29 15.91 -17.74
C SER A 149 3.79 16.63 -16.48
N TYR A 150 4.01 16.02 -15.31
CA TYR A 150 3.49 16.52 -14.03
C TYR A 150 4.52 16.42 -12.92
N ILE A 151 4.62 17.49 -12.13
CA ILE A 151 5.45 17.59 -10.93
C ILE A 151 4.58 18.13 -9.80
N ASP A 152 4.49 17.37 -8.70
CA ASP A 152 3.64 17.64 -7.54
C ASP A 152 2.19 17.98 -7.96
N HIS A 153 1.59 17.08 -8.74
CA HIS A 153 0.22 17.17 -9.29
C HIS A 153 -0.04 18.39 -10.18
N LYS A 154 1.02 19.06 -10.66
CA LYS A 154 0.89 20.24 -11.52
C LYS A 154 1.63 20.07 -12.83
N ASP A 155 1.01 20.50 -13.91
CA ASP A 155 1.63 20.54 -15.24
C ASP A 155 2.66 21.69 -15.38
N LYS A 156 3.31 21.78 -16.54
CA LYS A 156 4.27 22.86 -16.84
C LYS A 156 3.67 24.27 -16.81
N ALA A 157 2.37 24.41 -17.05
CA ALA A 157 1.65 25.69 -16.95
C ALA A 157 1.22 26.03 -15.52
N GLY A 158 1.31 25.07 -14.59
CA GLY A 158 0.92 25.19 -13.19
C GLY A 158 -0.53 24.82 -12.91
N ASN A 159 -1.24 24.22 -13.89
CA ASN A 159 -2.58 23.69 -13.67
C ASN A 159 -2.51 22.43 -12.82
N GLU A 160 -3.43 22.28 -11.88
CA GLU A 160 -3.58 21.06 -11.09
C GLU A 160 -4.24 19.96 -11.94
N VAL A 161 -3.77 18.74 -11.76
CA VAL A 161 -4.32 17.53 -12.37
C VAL A 161 -4.75 16.59 -11.26
N GLU A 162 -5.96 16.06 -11.37
CA GLU A 162 -6.49 15.07 -10.44
C GLU A 162 -5.61 13.82 -10.51
N ASP A 163 -5.26 13.26 -9.36
CA ASP A 163 -4.54 12.00 -9.31
C ASP A 163 -5.49 10.90 -9.80
N GLU A 164 -5.13 10.18 -10.87
CA GLU A 164 -5.91 9.09 -11.51
C GLU A 164 -6.07 7.85 -10.60
N GLU A 165 -5.94 8.01 -9.29
CA GLU A 165 -6.16 7.01 -8.24
C GLU A 165 -7.65 6.82 -7.91
N ASN A 166 -8.50 7.77 -8.31
CA ASN A 166 -9.92 7.77 -8.00
C ASN A 166 -10.78 7.04 -9.06
N GLU A 167 -10.16 6.42 -10.08
CA GLU A 167 -10.89 5.72 -11.16
C GLU A 167 -11.15 4.23 -10.87
N ASP A 168 -10.76 3.71 -9.69
CA ASP A 168 -11.00 2.31 -9.29
C ASP A 168 -12.45 2.06 -8.78
N GLU A 169 -13.41 2.97 -9.01
CA GLU A 169 -14.85 2.83 -8.66
C GLU A 169 -15.79 2.94 -9.87
N GLU A 170 -15.39 2.46 -11.07
CA GLU A 170 -16.37 2.13 -12.11
C GLU A 170 -16.61 0.61 -12.11
N ASP A 171 -17.30 0.13 -11.06
CA ASP A 171 -18.09 -1.10 -11.17
C ASP A 171 -19.17 -0.84 -12.23
N GLU A 172 -19.00 -1.42 -13.42
CA GLU A 172 -20.07 -1.58 -14.40
C GLU A 172 -21.12 -2.56 -13.83
N ASP A 173 -21.92 -2.11 -12.84
CA ASP A 173 -23.15 -2.79 -12.45
C ASP A 173 -24.20 -2.52 -13.54
N ASP A 174 -24.15 -3.33 -14.59
CA ASP A 174 -25.23 -3.52 -15.56
C ASP A 174 -26.31 -4.43 -14.92
N ASP A 175 -27.01 -3.91 -13.89
CA ASP A 175 -28.21 -4.53 -13.34
C ASP A 175 -29.45 -4.02 -14.11
N GLU A 176 -29.67 -4.58 -15.31
CA GLU A 176 -31.01 -4.69 -15.89
C GLU A 176 -31.77 -5.82 -15.15
N ASP A 177 -32.53 -5.50 -14.10
CA ASP A 177 -33.71 -6.30 -13.73
C ASP A 177 -34.71 -5.46 -12.92
N ASP A 178 -35.56 -4.71 -13.63
CA ASP A 178 -36.76 -4.06 -13.11
C ASP A 178 -37.98 -4.71 -13.76
N GLU A 179 -38.47 -5.82 -13.18
CA GLU A 179 -39.89 -6.22 -13.28
C GLU A 179 -40.35 -6.89 -11.96
N GLU A 180 -40.96 -6.06 -11.10
CA GLU A 180 -42.26 -6.26 -10.44
C GLU A 180 -42.68 -7.69 -10.02
N GLU A 181 -43.02 -7.89 -8.75
CA GLU A 181 -44.44 -7.99 -8.34
C GLU A 181 -44.59 -8.13 -6.82
N ASP A 182 -45.34 -7.15 -6.30
CA ASP A 182 -45.96 -7.03 -4.99
C ASP A 182 -46.88 -8.23 -4.66
N LEU A 183 -46.64 -8.89 -3.53
CA LEU A 183 -47.66 -9.72 -2.88
C LEU A 183 -47.70 -9.39 -1.39
N GLU A 184 -48.64 -8.52 -1.07
CA GLU A 184 -49.22 -8.37 0.26
C GLU A 184 -49.75 -9.72 0.79
N ASP A 185 -49.58 -9.87 2.10
CA ASP A 185 -50.65 -10.19 3.07
C ASP A 185 -50.46 -11.46 3.91
N ASP A 186 -50.95 -11.27 5.14
CA ASP A 186 -51.60 -12.23 6.02
C ASP A 186 -50.82 -12.79 7.23
N GLU A 187 -51.07 -12.10 8.35
CA GLU A 187 -51.54 -12.59 9.66
C GLU A 187 -50.88 -13.85 10.27
N GLU A 188 -50.36 -13.74 11.49
CA GLU A 188 -51.20 -13.91 12.70
C GLU A 188 -50.33 -13.88 13.97
N GLU A 189 -50.98 -13.49 15.05
CA GLU A 189 -50.51 -13.45 16.43
C GLU A 189 -50.12 -14.84 16.96
N ASP A 190 -49.20 -14.84 17.93
CA ASP A 190 -49.48 -15.24 19.31
C ASP A 190 -48.41 -16.15 19.96
N ASP A 191 -48.12 -15.74 21.19
CA ASP A 191 -48.06 -16.56 22.38
C ASP A 191 -46.73 -16.94 23.08
N GLU A 192 -46.81 -16.56 24.36
CA GLU A 192 -46.21 -17.03 25.60
C GLU A 192 -44.72 -16.82 25.93
N GLU A 193 -44.58 -15.94 26.94
CA GLU A 193 -43.57 -15.93 27.98
C GLU A 193 -43.27 -17.33 28.57
N ASP A 194 -42.01 -17.61 28.93
CA ASP A 194 -41.71 -18.07 30.28
C ASP A 194 -40.22 -17.89 30.59
N ALA A 195 -39.95 -17.76 31.88
CA ALA A 195 -38.90 -17.00 32.49
C ALA A 195 -37.88 -17.87 33.25
N GLU A 196 -36.91 -17.17 33.86
CA GLU A 196 -36.06 -17.58 34.99
C GLU A 196 -35.02 -18.69 34.70
N GLU A 197 -33.86 -18.83 35.35
CA GLU A 197 -32.99 -18.02 36.22
C GLU A 197 -31.63 -18.76 36.14
N ALA A 198 -30.50 -18.03 36.12
CA ALA A 198 -29.49 -18.04 37.19
C ALA A 198 -29.05 -19.42 37.71
N GLU A 199 -27.74 -19.71 37.65
CA GLU A 199 -26.98 -20.12 38.84
C GLU A 199 -25.48 -19.91 38.58
N GLU A 200 -24.89 -19.25 39.54
CA GLU A 200 -23.52 -18.80 39.67
C GLU A 200 -22.72 -19.92 40.36
N SER A 201 -21.47 -20.17 39.96
CA SER A 201 -20.56 -20.91 40.84
C SER A 201 -19.14 -20.38 40.70
N GLU A 202 -18.83 -19.40 41.53
CA GLU A 202 -17.48 -19.19 42.06
C GLU A 202 -17.10 -20.40 42.93
N GLU A 203 -15.88 -20.92 42.80
CA GLU A 203 -15.13 -21.34 43.99
C GLU A 203 -13.61 -21.35 43.73
N GLU A 204 -12.91 -20.89 44.76
CA GLU A 204 -11.53 -20.44 44.81
C GLU A 204 -10.45 -21.54 44.80
N GLN A 205 -9.22 -21.11 44.50
CA GLN A 205 -7.95 -21.84 44.70
C GLN A 205 -7.68 -22.15 46.19
N PRO A 206 -6.74 -23.07 46.56
CA PRO A 206 -5.34 -22.66 46.69
C PRO A 206 -4.23 -23.73 46.51
N VAL A 207 -3.08 -23.26 46.00
CA VAL A 207 -1.67 -23.51 46.41
C VAL A 207 -1.30 -24.85 47.08
N GLN A 208 -0.32 -25.57 46.48
CA GLN A 208 0.75 -26.23 47.26
C GLN A 208 2.15 -26.05 46.67
N LYS A 209 3.07 -25.80 47.62
CA LYS A 209 4.48 -25.46 47.51
C LYS A 209 5.38 -26.71 47.48
N LYS A 210 6.55 -26.55 46.83
CA LYS A 210 7.88 -27.16 47.13
C LYS A 210 8.10 -28.65 46.85
N LYS A 211 9.18 -28.95 46.11
CA LYS A 211 10.47 -29.35 46.71
C LYS A 211 11.63 -29.33 45.70
N LYS A 212 12.77 -28.86 46.21
CA LYS A 212 14.12 -29.00 45.68
C LYS A 212 14.45 -30.47 45.38
N MET A 213 15.20 -30.70 44.31
CA MET A 213 16.49 -31.39 44.31
C MET A 213 17.29 -30.94 43.09
#